data_AF-A0A1G7EN64-F1
#
_entry.id   AF-A0A1G7EN64-F1
#
_cell.length_a   1.000
_cell.length_b   1.000
_cell.length_c   1.000
_cell.angle_alpha   90.00
_cell.angle_beta   90.00
_cell.angle_gamma   90.00
#
_symmetry.space_group_name_H-M   'P 1'
#
loop_
_entity.id
_entity.type
_entity.pdbx_description
1 polymer ?
#
loop_
_entity_poly.entity_id
_entity_poly.type
_entity_poly.pdbx_seq_one_letter_code
_entity_poly.pdbx_strand_id
1 'polypeptide(L)'
;MHVLYSGFDGLDVCFKGHLPPDGLDTLEEAREAAQAKRAAQLVTVGEIAMHVADSGARGGYKFRCDTGPLGATWFFKDSRRANADPWHIRVSVKSAALAAYGLKGVRRDLYAVLGGLGVRVGPGGESIGRVDAAVDVLAPALVLNPDAFVMPSGCNRADHIEDKSVNGKSGRTTSVTVGKMPGRQTIVYDTRAEAIATGKAHW
;
A
#
# COMPACT_ATOMS: atom_id res chain seq x y z
N MET A 1 -2.30 -26.04 14.82
CA MET A 1 -2.01 -24.83 14.03
C MET A 1 -2.89 -24.91 12.79
N HIS A 2 -3.68 -23.88 12.50
CA HIS A 2 -4.66 -23.89 11.41
C HIS A 2 -4.53 -22.62 10.57
N VAL A 3 -4.35 -22.76 9.26
CA VAL A 3 -4.25 -21.63 8.34
C VAL A 3 -5.64 -21.03 8.16
N LEU A 4 -5.79 -19.75 8.48
CA LEU A 4 -7.02 -18.97 8.33
C LEU A 4 -7.09 -18.31 6.97
N TYR A 5 -5.97 -17.77 6.49
CA TYR A 5 -5.86 -17.07 5.21
C TYR A 5 -4.49 -17.29 4.58
N SER A 6 -4.44 -17.29 3.26
CA SER A 6 -3.19 -17.25 2.49
C SER A 6 -3.45 -16.51 1.19
N GLY A 7 -2.71 -15.42 0.96
CA GLY A 7 -2.90 -14.59 -0.23
C GLY A 7 -2.07 -13.33 -0.24
N PHE A 8 -2.46 -12.40 -1.11
CA PHE A 8 -1.82 -11.08 -1.18
C PHE A 8 -2.36 -10.17 -0.08
N ASP A 9 -1.47 -9.36 0.49
CA ASP A 9 -1.77 -8.39 1.54
C ASP A 9 -1.42 -6.96 1.10
N GLY A 10 -0.50 -6.79 0.15
CA GLY A 10 -0.12 -5.47 -0.35
C GLY A 10 0.22 -5.51 -1.83
N LEU A 11 -0.14 -4.45 -2.54
CA LEU A 11 0.21 -4.29 -3.95
C LEU A 11 0.40 -2.80 -4.27
N ASP A 12 1.61 -2.44 -4.67
CA ASP A 12 1.90 -1.13 -5.24
C ASP A 12 2.17 -1.27 -6.74
N VAL A 13 1.42 -0.52 -7.56
CA VAL A 13 1.56 -0.50 -9.02
C VAL A 13 1.70 0.93 -9.51
N CYS A 14 2.62 1.16 -10.44
CA CYS A 14 2.73 2.40 -11.19
C CYS A 14 2.16 2.20 -12.60
N PHE A 15 1.50 3.23 -13.11
CA PHE A 15 0.95 3.26 -14.47
C PHE A 15 1.57 4.38 -15.29
N LYS A 16 1.87 4.06 -16.56
CA LYS A 16 2.19 5.06 -17.58
C LYS A 16 0.90 5.74 -18.03
N GLY A 17 0.90 7.05 -18.00
CA GLY A 17 -0.28 7.86 -18.30
C GLY A 17 -0.33 9.09 -17.42
N HIS A 18 -1.29 9.97 -17.67
CA HIS A 18 -1.53 11.16 -16.87
C HIS A 18 -3.03 11.42 -16.82
N LEU A 19 -3.48 12.12 -15.78
CA LEU A 19 -4.85 12.61 -15.72
C LEU A 19 -5.07 13.67 -16.81
N PRO A 20 -6.28 13.73 -17.40
CA PRO A 20 -6.68 14.86 -18.23
C PRO A 20 -6.56 16.20 -17.49
N PRO A 21 -6.35 17.33 -18.20
CA PRO A 21 -6.21 18.65 -17.59
C PRO A 21 -7.33 19.00 -16.58
N ASP A 22 -8.59 18.82 -16.97
CA ASP A 22 -9.75 19.10 -16.11
C ASP A 22 -9.74 18.28 -14.81
N GLY A 23 -9.21 17.05 -14.88
CA GLY A 23 -9.02 16.20 -13.70
C GLY A 23 -7.93 16.74 -12.77
N LEU A 24 -6.85 17.31 -13.32
CA LEU A 24 -5.81 17.96 -12.53
C LEU A 24 -6.30 19.25 -11.87
N ASP A 25 -7.14 20.02 -12.56
CA ASP A 25 -7.73 21.24 -12.01
C ASP A 25 -8.68 20.91 -10.86
N THR A 26 -9.54 19.90 -11.04
CA THR A 26 -10.41 19.37 -9.98
C THR A 26 -9.60 18.95 -8.74
N LEU A 27 -8.48 18.24 -8.94
CA LEU A 27 -7.61 17.81 -7.85
C LEU A 27 -6.87 18.98 -7.17
N GLU A 28 -6.53 20.04 -7.90
CA GLU A 28 -5.91 21.24 -7.33
C GLU A 28 -6.88 21.95 -6.38
N GLU A 29 -8.09 22.25 -6.86
CA GLU A 29 -9.14 22.90 -6.07
C GLU A 29 -9.48 22.09 -4.82
N ALA A 30 -9.64 20.77 -4.99
CA ALA A 30 -9.92 19.86 -3.89
C ALA A 30 -8.80 19.86 -2.83
N ARG A 31 -7.54 19.88 -3.27
CA ARG A 31 -6.38 19.90 -2.38
C ARG A 31 -6.27 21.22 -1.64
N GLU A 32 -6.49 22.35 -2.30
CA GLU A 32 -6.52 23.67 -1.66
C GLU A 32 -7.61 23.74 -0.60
N ALA A 33 -8.82 23.26 -0.92
CA ALA A 33 -9.91 23.14 0.05
C ALA A 33 -9.55 22.20 1.22
N ALA A 34 -8.85 21.09 0.94
CA ALA A 34 -8.38 20.16 1.96
C ALA A 34 -7.35 20.78 2.90
N GLN A 35 -6.44 21.61 2.39
CA GLN A 35 -5.47 22.36 3.19
C GLN A 35 -6.15 23.41 4.06
N ALA A 36 -7.07 24.18 3.49
CA ALA A 36 -7.80 25.21 4.22
C ALA A 36 -8.62 24.61 5.39
N LYS A 37 -9.27 23.46 5.15
CA LYS A 37 -10.10 22.78 6.16
C LYS A 37 -9.32 21.79 7.03
N ARG A 38 -8.06 21.49 6.70
CA ARG A 38 -7.23 20.45 7.32
C ARG A 38 -7.93 19.08 7.38
N ALA A 39 -8.68 18.76 6.32
CA ALA A 39 -9.47 17.56 6.23
C ALA A 39 -9.58 17.12 4.77
N ALA A 40 -9.54 15.82 4.51
CA ALA A 40 -9.68 15.31 3.15
C ALA A 40 -11.03 15.72 2.54
N GLN A 41 -11.04 16.08 1.25
CA GLN A 41 -12.25 16.53 0.55
C GLN A 41 -12.72 15.48 -0.43
N LEU A 42 -14.00 15.11 -0.36
CA LEU A 42 -14.64 14.25 -1.34
C LEU A 42 -14.90 15.04 -2.62
N VAL A 43 -14.38 14.55 -3.74
CA VAL A 43 -14.60 15.10 -5.08
C VAL A 43 -14.82 13.98 -6.09
N THR A 44 -15.34 14.34 -7.26
CA THR A 44 -15.48 13.42 -8.39
C THR A 44 -14.52 13.86 -9.49
N VAL A 45 -13.61 12.99 -9.90
CA VAL A 45 -12.65 13.24 -11.00
C VAL A 45 -13.00 12.29 -12.14
N GLY A 46 -13.43 12.84 -13.28
CA GLY A 46 -14.07 12.04 -14.31
C GLY A 46 -15.34 11.40 -13.75
N GLU A 47 -15.36 10.07 -13.68
CA GLU A 47 -16.47 9.27 -13.12
C GLU A 47 -16.19 8.75 -11.70
N ILE A 48 -15.01 9.06 -11.13
CA ILE A 48 -14.54 8.41 -9.90
C ILE A 48 -14.63 9.37 -8.71
N ALA A 49 -15.41 8.97 -7.70
CA ALA A 49 -15.44 9.63 -6.42
C ALA A 49 -14.21 9.25 -5.56
N MET A 50 -13.52 10.23 -5.02
CA MET A 50 -12.34 10.02 -4.16
C MET A 50 -12.14 11.15 -3.15
N HIS A 51 -11.53 10.81 -2.02
CA HIS A 51 -11.12 11.80 -1.02
C HIS A 51 -9.70 12.28 -1.32
N VAL A 52 -9.53 13.57 -1.58
CA VAL A 52 -8.23 14.20 -1.81
C VAL A 52 -7.65 14.69 -0.49
N ALA A 53 -6.41 14.28 -0.20
CA ALA A 53 -5.68 14.73 0.97
C ALA A 53 -5.14 16.17 0.79
N ASP A 54 -4.84 16.83 1.90
CA ASP A 54 -4.21 18.16 1.94
C ASP A 54 -2.78 18.18 1.36
N SER A 55 -2.14 17.03 1.31
CA SER A 55 -0.74 16.84 0.98
C SER A 55 -0.54 15.67 0.02
N GLY A 56 0.50 15.80 -0.81
CA GLY A 56 0.94 14.77 -1.74
C GLY A 56 1.79 13.68 -1.07
N ALA A 57 2.65 13.05 -1.85
CA ALA A 57 3.59 12.02 -1.38
C ALA A 57 4.98 12.19 -1.99
N ARG A 58 5.97 11.52 -1.37
CA ARG A 58 7.35 11.47 -1.88
C ARG A 58 7.39 10.90 -3.30
N GLY A 59 8.36 11.36 -4.11
CA GLY A 59 8.50 10.94 -5.51
C GLY A 59 7.80 11.86 -6.52
N GLY A 60 7.48 13.09 -6.12
CA GLY A 60 6.87 14.10 -7.00
C GLY A 60 5.36 13.99 -7.16
N TYR A 61 4.70 13.12 -6.39
CA TYR A 61 3.24 12.99 -6.41
C TYR A 61 2.61 14.18 -5.66
N LYS A 62 2.01 15.09 -6.41
CA LYS A 62 1.37 16.30 -5.88
C LYS A 62 0.05 15.98 -5.17
N PHE A 63 -0.67 14.98 -5.68
CA PHE A 63 -1.99 14.61 -5.19
C PHE A 63 -1.98 13.20 -4.62
N ARG A 64 -2.66 13.02 -3.49
CA ARG A 64 -2.91 11.72 -2.85
C ARG A 64 -4.42 11.61 -2.61
N CYS A 65 -5.03 10.57 -3.16
CA CYS A 65 -6.47 10.39 -3.18
C CYS A 65 -6.84 8.99 -2.65
N ASP A 66 -7.98 8.87 -1.97
CA ASP A 66 -8.46 7.61 -1.39
C ASP A 66 -9.84 7.26 -1.97
N THR A 67 -9.97 6.05 -2.51
CA THR A 67 -11.21 5.53 -3.16
C THR A 67 -12.08 4.68 -2.22
N GLY A 68 -11.82 4.75 -0.91
CA GLY A 68 -12.58 4.07 0.12
C GLY A 68 -11.90 2.80 0.68
N PRO A 69 -12.49 2.17 1.70
CA PRO A 69 -11.87 1.06 2.44
C PRO A 69 -11.56 -0.19 1.59
N LEU A 70 -12.41 -0.49 0.60
CA LEU A 70 -12.23 -1.59 -0.35
C LEU A 70 -11.60 -1.13 -1.68
N GLY A 71 -11.01 0.07 -1.70
CA GLY A 71 -10.34 0.63 -2.86
C GLY A 71 -8.82 0.65 -2.70
N ALA A 72 -8.24 1.75 -3.17
CA ALA A 72 -6.81 1.99 -3.12
C ALA A 72 -6.51 3.46 -2.80
N THR A 73 -5.27 3.71 -2.39
CA THR A 73 -4.70 5.05 -2.36
C THR A 73 -4.04 5.34 -3.69
N TRP A 74 -4.50 6.38 -4.38
CA TRP A 74 -4.02 6.82 -5.67
C TRP A 74 -3.12 8.04 -5.51
N PHE A 75 -2.02 8.07 -6.25
CA PHE A 75 -1.05 9.15 -6.24
C PHE A 75 -0.85 9.66 -7.65
N PHE A 76 -0.99 10.96 -7.84
CA PHE A 76 -0.87 11.60 -9.15
C PHE A 76 0.23 12.67 -9.12
N LYS A 77 1.12 12.62 -10.11
CA LYS A 77 2.00 13.74 -10.43
C LYS A 77 1.23 14.79 -11.23
N ASP A 78 1.64 16.04 -11.11
CA ASP A 78 1.12 17.12 -11.96
C ASP A 78 1.84 17.06 -13.31
N SER A 79 1.20 16.46 -14.33
CA SER A 79 1.82 16.26 -15.64
C SER A 79 2.16 17.55 -16.37
N ARG A 80 1.54 18.68 -15.99
CA ARG A 80 1.87 20.03 -16.50
C ARG A 80 3.26 20.48 -16.07
N ARG A 81 3.80 19.87 -15.01
CA ARG A 81 5.12 20.16 -14.42
C ARG A 81 6.05 18.95 -14.43
N ALA A 82 5.58 17.80 -14.88
CA ALA A 82 6.36 16.59 -14.86
C ALA A 82 7.44 16.62 -15.95
N ASN A 83 8.58 16.00 -15.63
CA ASN A 83 9.64 15.73 -16.59
C ASN A 83 9.19 14.65 -17.60
N ALA A 84 10.06 14.25 -18.52
CA ALA A 84 9.80 13.18 -19.50
C ALA A 84 9.51 11.79 -18.89
N ASP A 85 9.31 11.67 -17.57
CA ASP A 85 8.97 10.44 -16.89
C ASP A 85 7.51 10.04 -17.20
N PRO A 86 7.27 8.90 -17.87
CA PRO A 86 5.91 8.50 -18.22
C PRO A 86 5.09 8.01 -17.01
N TRP A 87 5.71 7.74 -15.87
CA TRP A 87 5.08 7.17 -14.67
C TRP A 87 4.50 8.26 -13.77
N HIS A 88 3.30 8.77 -14.08
CA HIS A 88 2.65 9.80 -13.27
C HIS A 88 1.65 9.27 -12.25
N ILE A 89 1.28 8.00 -12.34
CA ILE A 89 0.24 7.41 -11.50
C ILE A 89 0.86 6.28 -10.70
N ARG A 90 0.73 6.33 -9.38
CA ARG A 90 1.02 5.21 -8.49
C ARG A 90 -0.22 4.87 -7.71
N VAL A 91 -0.43 3.60 -7.47
CA VAL A 91 -1.55 3.06 -6.71
C VAL A 91 -1.00 2.15 -5.63
N SER A 92 -1.49 2.31 -4.42
CA SER A 92 -1.24 1.41 -3.30
C SER A 92 -2.58 0.79 -2.89
N VAL A 93 -2.75 -0.49 -3.21
CA VAL A 93 -4.00 -1.21 -2.99
C VAL A 93 -4.13 -1.57 -1.52
N LYS A 94 -5.32 -1.37 -0.95
CA LYS A 94 -5.60 -1.75 0.43
C LYS A 94 -5.70 -3.26 0.53
N SER A 95 -5.08 -3.81 1.58
CA SER A 95 -5.15 -5.24 1.93
C SER A 95 -6.60 -5.75 2.00
N ALA A 96 -7.55 -4.95 2.49
CA ALA A 96 -8.98 -5.30 2.51
C ALA A 96 -9.56 -5.56 1.11
N ALA A 97 -9.15 -4.80 0.10
CA ALA A 97 -9.57 -4.99 -1.28
C ALA A 97 -9.01 -6.30 -1.86
N LEU A 98 -7.74 -6.61 -1.54
CA LEU A 98 -7.08 -7.85 -1.94
C LEU A 98 -7.77 -9.07 -1.30
N ALA A 99 -8.10 -8.99 -0.01
CA ALA A 99 -8.82 -10.05 0.69
C ALA A 99 -10.25 -10.25 0.14
N ALA A 100 -10.96 -9.17 -0.17
CA ALA A 100 -12.35 -9.23 -0.65
C ALA A 100 -12.47 -9.69 -2.12
N TYR A 101 -11.57 -9.23 -2.99
CA TYR A 101 -11.72 -9.40 -4.44
C TYR A 101 -10.64 -10.28 -5.09
N GLY A 102 -9.60 -10.61 -4.33
CA GLY A 102 -8.40 -11.26 -4.86
C GLY A 102 -7.67 -10.38 -5.89
N LEU A 103 -6.52 -10.87 -6.36
CA LEU A 103 -5.69 -10.14 -7.32
C LEU A 103 -6.43 -9.86 -8.64
N LYS A 104 -7.24 -10.81 -9.12
CA LYS A 104 -8.00 -10.67 -10.38
C LYS A 104 -9.06 -9.58 -10.27
N GLY A 105 -9.81 -9.53 -9.17
CA GLY A 105 -10.83 -8.52 -8.95
C GLY A 105 -10.21 -7.13 -8.79
N VAL A 106 -9.16 -7.02 -7.95
CA VAL A 106 -8.38 -5.78 -7.81
C VAL A 106 -7.87 -5.29 -9.16
N ARG A 107 -7.29 -6.16 -10.00
CA ARG A 107 -6.80 -5.75 -11.33
C ARG A 107 -7.93 -5.16 -12.17
N ARG A 108 -9.08 -5.81 -12.25
CA ARG A 108 -10.25 -5.30 -12.99
C ARG A 108 -10.65 -3.92 -12.47
N ASP A 109 -10.72 -3.76 -11.15
CA ASP A 109 -11.19 -2.52 -10.52
C ASP A 109 -10.20 -1.37 -10.73
N LEU A 110 -8.88 -1.64 -10.68
CA LEU A 110 -7.85 -0.65 -11.03
C LEU A 110 -8.04 -0.12 -12.45
N TYR A 111 -8.27 -1.01 -13.42
CA TYR A 111 -8.50 -0.61 -14.81
C TYR A 111 -9.83 0.10 -15.02
N ALA A 112 -10.88 -0.27 -14.28
CA ALA A 112 -12.15 0.44 -14.30
C ALA A 112 -11.99 1.88 -13.79
N VAL A 113 -11.24 2.06 -12.68
CA VAL A 113 -10.94 3.39 -12.14
C VAL A 113 -10.08 4.21 -13.11
N LEU A 114 -9.04 3.62 -13.71
CA LEU A 114 -8.24 4.31 -14.73
C LEU A 114 -9.10 4.77 -15.92
N GLY A 115 -10.02 3.91 -16.40
CA GLY A 115 -10.96 4.24 -17.45
C GLY A 115 -11.89 5.40 -17.07
N GLY A 116 -12.50 5.34 -15.88
CA GLY A 116 -13.36 6.40 -15.36
C GLY A 116 -12.63 7.72 -15.09
N LEU A 117 -11.31 7.68 -14.87
CA LEU A 117 -10.44 8.87 -14.79
C LEU A 117 -10.04 9.42 -16.17
N GLY A 118 -10.45 8.77 -17.26
CA GLY A 118 -10.05 9.13 -18.62
C GLY A 118 -8.60 8.75 -18.96
N VAL A 119 -7.97 7.89 -18.15
CA VAL A 119 -6.57 7.46 -18.35
C VAL A 119 -6.54 6.21 -19.23
N ARG A 120 -5.78 6.28 -20.32
CA ARG A 120 -5.51 5.12 -21.19
C ARG A 120 -4.13 4.55 -20.90
N VAL A 121 -4.09 3.30 -20.44
CA VAL A 121 -2.84 2.57 -20.21
C VAL A 121 -2.62 1.60 -21.36
N GLY A 122 -1.54 1.81 -22.12
CA GLY A 122 -1.14 0.92 -23.20
C GLY A 122 -0.41 -0.35 -22.73
N PRO A 123 -0.11 -1.29 -23.63
CA PRO A 123 0.74 -2.46 -23.35
C PRO A 123 2.09 -2.04 -22.74
N GLY A 124 2.53 -2.73 -21.68
CA GLY A 124 3.76 -2.36 -20.96
C GLY A 124 3.66 -1.02 -20.21
N GLY A 125 2.44 -0.53 -19.98
CA GLY A 125 2.13 0.67 -19.21
C GLY A 125 1.96 0.44 -17.72
N GLU A 126 2.31 -0.74 -17.20
CA GLU A 126 2.20 -1.10 -15.79
C GLU A 126 3.58 -1.50 -15.26
N SER A 127 3.88 -1.16 -14.00
CA SER A 127 5.07 -1.61 -13.30
C SER A 127 4.73 -1.90 -11.84
N ILE A 128 4.99 -3.12 -11.39
CA ILE A 128 4.75 -3.54 -10.01
C ILE A 128 5.96 -3.09 -9.16
N GLY A 129 5.71 -2.20 -8.21
CA GLY A 129 6.75 -1.68 -7.32
C GLY A 129 6.91 -2.50 -6.03
N ARG A 130 5.81 -3.06 -5.52
CA ARG A 130 5.80 -3.84 -4.28
C ARG A 130 4.68 -4.87 -4.29
N VAL A 131 4.95 -6.02 -3.72
CA VAL A 131 3.96 -7.08 -3.45
C VAL A 131 4.24 -7.63 -2.07
N ASP A 132 3.20 -7.65 -1.23
CA ASP A 132 3.23 -8.34 0.06
C ASP A 132 2.28 -9.53 -0.01
N ALA A 133 2.73 -10.68 0.50
CA ALA A 133 1.92 -11.88 0.67
C ALA A 133 1.89 -12.26 2.15
N ALA A 134 0.74 -12.72 2.62
CA ALA A 134 0.52 -13.06 4.01
C ALA A 134 -0.09 -14.46 4.14
N VAL A 135 0.21 -15.09 5.28
CA VAL A 135 -0.43 -16.32 5.72
C VAL A 135 -0.83 -16.11 7.18
N ASP A 136 -2.13 -16.05 7.43
CA ASP A 136 -2.66 -15.92 8.79
C ASP A 136 -2.88 -17.30 9.36
N VAL A 137 -2.38 -17.51 10.57
CA VAL A 137 -2.41 -18.83 11.21
C VAL A 137 -2.93 -18.72 12.64
N LEU A 138 -3.99 -19.46 12.93
CA LEU A 138 -4.46 -19.66 14.29
C LEU A 138 -3.51 -20.63 15.02
N ALA A 139 -2.68 -20.06 15.89
CA ALA A 139 -1.69 -20.80 16.67
C ALA A 139 -1.60 -20.29 18.12
N PRO A 140 -2.61 -20.58 18.98
CA PRO A 140 -2.66 -20.03 20.35
C PRO A 140 -1.49 -20.42 21.25
N ALA A 141 -0.85 -21.56 20.97
CA ALA A 141 0.30 -22.07 21.72
C ALA A 141 1.66 -21.66 21.12
N LEU A 142 1.67 -20.89 20.02
CA LEU A 142 2.91 -20.47 19.39
C LEU A 142 3.59 -19.40 20.26
N VAL A 143 4.82 -19.70 20.68
CA VAL A 143 5.72 -18.72 21.28
C VAL A 143 6.74 -18.34 20.23
N LEU A 144 6.80 -17.04 19.90
CA LEU A 144 7.74 -16.55 18.92
C LEU A 144 9.15 -16.53 19.52
N ASN A 145 10.00 -17.45 19.08
CA ASN A 145 11.40 -17.53 19.49
C ASN A 145 12.30 -16.95 18.39
N PRO A 146 12.94 -15.78 18.59
CA PRO A 146 13.88 -15.22 17.63
C PRO A 146 15.01 -16.17 17.24
N ASP A 147 15.47 -17.02 18.15
CA ASP A 147 16.64 -17.89 17.92
C ASP A 147 16.32 -19.09 17.03
N ALA A 148 15.03 -19.35 16.78
CA ALA A 148 14.58 -20.40 15.87
C ALA A 148 14.62 -19.96 14.38
N PHE A 149 14.98 -18.71 14.07
CA PHE A 149 15.05 -18.21 12.71
C PHE A 149 16.42 -18.50 12.08
N VAL A 150 16.43 -19.31 11.01
CA VAL A 150 17.63 -19.62 10.22
C VAL A 150 17.65 -18.76 8.96
N MET A 151 18.74 -18.05 8.73
CA MET A 151 18.93 -17.16 7.57
C MET A 151 20.11 -17.66 6.72
N PRO A 152 20.03 -17.62 5.37
CA PRO A 152 21.15 -17.99 4.50
C PRO A 152 22.40 -17.16 4.81
N SER A 153 23.60 -17.75 4.69
CA SER A 153 24.88 -17.14 5.05
C SER A 153 25.24 -15.86 4.26
N GLY A 154 24.61 -15.63 3.10
CA GLY A 154 24.74 -14.40 2.30
C GLY A 154 23.78 -13.27 2.68
N CYS A 155 22.80 -13.51 3.57
CA CYS A 155 22.15 -12.44 4.31
C CYS A 155 23.10 -12.07 5.43
N ASN A 156 23.66 -10.85 5.40
CA ASN A 156 24.65 -10.40 6.37
C ASN A 156 24.19 -10.70 7.80
N ARG A 157 24.73 -11.78 8.38
CA ARG A 157 24.82 -11.96 9.81
C ARG A 157 26.03 -11.17 10.26
N ALA A 158 25.94 -9.85 10.15
CA ALA A 158 26.78 -9.03 11.00
C ALA A 158 26.25 -9.26 12.42
N ASP A 159 27.13 -9.50 13.38
CA ASP A 159 26.80 -9.49 14.81
C ASP A 159 26.35 -8.08 15.31
N HIS A 160 25.94 -7.22 14.38
CA HIS A 160 25.10 -6.05 14.58
C HIS A 160 23.69 -6.32 14.05
N ILE A 161 22.74 -6.26 14.96
CA ILE A 161 21.29 -6.31 14.79
C ILE A 161 20.84 -5.14 13.88
N GLU A 162 21.04 -5.26 12.56
CA GLU A 162 20.51 -4.29 11.58
C GLU A 162 19.45 -4.90 10.67
N ASP A 163 19.58 -6.20 10.32
CA ASP A 163 18.65 -6.88 9.39
C ASP A 163 17.64 -7.81 10.11
N LYS A 164 17.67 -7.85 11.45
CA LYS A 164 16.67 -8.54 12.28
C LYS A 164 16.15 -7.61 13.35
N SER A 165 14.86 -7.29 13.32
CA SER A 165 14.20 -6.49 14.35
C SER A 165 13.32 -7.40 15.21
N VAL A 166 13.49 -7.31 16.52
CA VAL A 166 12.69 -8.03 17.51
C VAL A 166 11.95 -7.01 18.34
N ASN A 167 10.61 -7.07 18.34
CA ASN A 167 9.81 -6.28 19.25
C ASN A 167 9.17 -7.18 20.30
N GLY A 168 8.97 -6.66 21.49
CA GLY A 168 8.32 -7.38 22.57
C GLY A 168 7.57 -6.48 23.53
N LYS A 169 6.65 -7.07 24.26
CA LYS A 169 5.88 -6.41 25.33
C LYS A 169 5.84 -7.34 26.54
N SER A 170 6.13 -6.80 27.71
CA SER A 170 6.13 -7.55 28.99
C SER A 170 7.01 -8.81 28.96
N GLY A 171 8.19 -8.73 28.35
CA GLY A 171 9.16 -9.84 28.27
C GLY A 171 8.88 -10.89 27.19
N ARG A 172 7.77 -10.78 26.44
CA ARG A 172 7.44 -11.68 25.33
C ARG A 172 7.79 -11.04 23.98
N THR A 173 8.45 -11.79 23.10
CA THR A 173 8.61 -11.41 21.68
C THR A 173 7.27 -11.44 20.96
N THR A 174 6.89 -10.32 20.33
CA THR A 174 5.62 -10.15 19.61
C THR A 174 5.81 -10.00 18.10
N SER A 175 7.01 -9.67 17.63
CA SER A 175 7.36 -9.69 16.22
C SER A 175 8.82 -10.02 16.00
N VAL A 176 9.11 -10.72 14.90
CA VAL A 176 10.44 -10.89 14.34
C VAL A 176 10.39 -10.52 12.87
N THR A 177 11.17 -9.53 12.48
CA THR A 177 11.34 -9.08 11.11
C THR A 177 12.72 -9.51 10.62
N VAL A 178 12.80 -10.07 9.42
CA VAL A 178 14.04 -10.45 8.73
C VAL A 178 14.12 -9.70 7.40
N GLY A 179 15.25 -9.04 7.14
CA GLY A 179 15.48 -8.21 5.96
C GLY A 179 14.91 -6.79 6.11
N LYS A 180 15.19 -5.94 5.12
CA LYS A 180 14.83 -4.52 5.11
C LYS A 180 14.34 -4.05 3.73
N MET A 181 13.64 -2.93 3.75
CA MET A 181 13.19 -2.24 2.54
C MET A 181 14.20 -1.14 2.13
N PRO A 182 14.42 -0.90 0.81
CA PRO A 182 13.90 -1.66 -0.33
C PRO A 182 14.59 -3.04 -0.46
N GLY A 183 13.84 -4.05 -0.88
CA GLY A 183 14.34 -5.42 -0.99
C GLY A 183 13.28 -6.44 -0.57
N ARG A 184 13.74 -7.60 -0.10
CA ARG A 184 12.86 -8.64 0.45
C ARG A 184 12.87 -8.55 1.97
N GLN A 185 11.67 -8.51 2.54
CA GLN A 185 11.46 -8.54 3.99
C GLN A 185 10.43 -9.62 4.33
N THR A 186 10.60 -10.25 5.49
CA THR A 186 9.65 -11.21 6.05
C THR A 186 9.39 -10.86 7.50
N ILE A 187 8.13 -10.87 7.91
CA ILE A 187 7.72 -10.54 9.28
C ILE A 187 6.83 -11.66 9.79
N VAL A 188 7.13 -12.14 11.00
CA VAL A 188 6.23 -12.99 11.79
C VAL A 188 5.85 -12.20 13.03
N TYR A 189 4.55 -12.00 13.26
CA TYR A 189 4.07 -11.19 14.38
C TYR A 189 2.69 -11.63 14.85
N ASP A 190 2.29 -11.13 16.02
CA ASP A 190 0.97 -11.36 16.62
C ASP A 190 -0.07 -10.40 15.99
N THR A 191 -0.67 -10.82 14.87
CA THR A 191 -1.65 -10.00 14.10
C THR A 191 -2.83 -9.55 14.95
N ARG A 192 -3.33 -10.42 15.84
CA ARG A 192 -4.45 -10.09 16.74
C ARG A 192 -4.07 -8.99 17.71
N ALA A 193 -2.90 -9.07 18.33
CA ALA A 193 -2.44 -8.04 19.24
C ALA A 193 -2.26 -6.69 18.52
N GLU A 194 -1.76 -6.71 17.27
CA GLU A 194 -1.67 -5.50 16.44
C GLU A 194 -3.04 -4.92 16.10
N ALA A 195 -3.98 -5.75 15.63
CA ALA A 195 -5.32 -5.32 15.25
C ALA A 195 -6.05 -4.63 16.42
N ILE A 196 -5.96 -5.22 17.62
CA ILE A 196 -6.50 -4.63 18.86
C ILE A 196 -5.81 -3.31 19.20
N ALA A 197 -4.48 -3.26 19.14
CA ALA A 197 -3.72 -2.07 19.51
C ALA A 197 -3.95 -0.90 18.54
N THR A 198 -4.20 -1.19 17.27
CA THR A 198 -4.38 -0.19 16.21
C THR A 198 -5.86 0.12 15.92
N GLY A 199 -6.79 -0.62 16.55
CA GLY A 199 -8.22 -0.47 16.31
C GLY A 199 -8.62 -0.78 14.87
N LYS A 200 -7.87 -1.65 14.17
CA LYS A 200 -8.20 -2.03 12.80
C LYS A 200 -9.53 -2.80 12.80
N ALA A 201 -10.47 -2.36 11.96
CA ALA A 201 -11.82 -2.93 11.89
C ALA A 201 -11.87 -4.31 11.20
N HIS A 202 -10.79 -4.68 10.54
CA HIS A 202 -10.54 -5.96 9.88
C HIS A 202 -9.18 -6.48 10.39
N TRP A 203 -8.88 -7.76 10.14
CA TRP A 203 -7.83 -8.63 10.75
C TRP A 203 -8.20 -9.27 12.11
#